data_AF-A0A2V9KB01-F1
#
_entry.id   AF-A0A2V9KB01-F1
#
_cell.length_a   1.000
_cell.length_b   1.000
_cell.length_c   1.000
_cell.angle_alpha   90.00
_cell.angle_beta   90.00
_cell.angle_gamma   90.00
#
_symmetry.space_group_name_H-M   'P 1'
#
loop_
_entity.id
_entity.type
_entity.pdbx_description
1 polymer ?
#
loop_
_entity_poly.entity_id
_entity_poly.type
_entity_poly.pdbx_seq_one_letter_code
_entity_poly.pdbx_strand_id
1 'polypeptide(L)'
;KRKVFALGILAAAALAVSPERLTGCGPFFETTLFTLKYHPTFPLDQYAAGRLGVVKPTLYREFLFVGYRYLSAKPMTEEERASLSQPSPPGPAQAEAAGSHDPFRVWLDARARIAGLPAVTQVSVFRKLPGSDWQSYVNCNDDAFQNAAKTLERRLQTFGAEHPGVRAWVQAQDTARRFPRLPKPVCPRC
;
A
#
# COMPACT_ATOMS: atom_id res chain seq x y z
N LYS A 1 8.30 -73.34 -33.51
CA LYS A 1 7.36 -72.97 -32.42
C LYS A 1 8.07 -72.42 -31.17
N ARG A 2 9.06 -73.11 -30.57
CA ARG A 2 9.85 -72.60 -29.42
C ARG A 2 10.51 -71.23 -29.62
N LYS A 3 11.12 -70.97 -30.78
CA LYS A 3 11.78 -69.68 -31.07
C LYS A 3 10.80 -68.49 -31.16
N VAL A 4 9.59 -68.71 -31.65
CA VAL A 4 8.54 -67.68 -31.76
C VAL A 4 7.98 -67.34 -30.39
N PHE A 5 7.82 -68.36 -29.53
CA PHE A 5 7.43 -68.17 -28.13
C PHE A 5 8.50 -67.41 -27.34
N ALA A 6 9.78 -67.75 -27.53
CA ALA A 6 10.88 -67.04 -26.89
C ALA A 6 10.98 -65.57 -27.33
N LEU A 7 10.75 -65.29 -28.63
CA LEU A 7 10.71 -63.92 -29.15
C LEU A 7 9.52 -63.12 -28.58
N GLY A 8 8.35 -63.77 -28.45
CA GLY A 8 7.16 -63.16 -27.86
C GLY A 8 7.33 -62.82 -26.39
N ILE A 9 8.01 -63.68 -25.62
CA ILE A 9 8.32 -63.44 -24.21
C ILE A 9 9.35 -62.31 -24.06
N LEU A 10 10.37 -62.25 -24.92
CA LEU A 10 11.35 -61.16 -24.92
C LEU A 10 10.72 -59.80 -25.27
N ALA A 11 9.81 -59.77 -26.25
CA ALA A 11 9.09 -58.56 -26.61
C ALA A 11 8.14 -58.10 -25.47
N ALA A 12 7.44 -59.04 -24.83
CA ALA A 12 6.57 -58.75 -23.68
C ALA A 12 7.37 -58.26 -22.46
N ALA A 13 8.56 -58.81 -22.22
CA ALA A 13 9.45 -58.35 -21.16
C ALA A 13 9.98 -56.93 -21.44
N ALA A 14 10.34 -56.61 -22.68
CA ALA A 14 10.76 -55.26 -23.07
C ALA A 14 9.65 -54.20 -22.92
N LEU A 15 8.39 -54.59 -23.14
CA LEU A 15 7.22 -53.73 -22.92
C LEU A 15 6.84 -53.59 -21.43
N ALA A 16 7.20 -54.57 -20.60
CA ALA A 16 6.99 -54.53 -19.15
C ALA A 16 8.05 -53.70 -18.39
N VAL A 17 9.20 -53.41 -19.02
CA VAL A 17 10.12 -52.36 -18.54
C VAL A 17 9.57 -51.01 -18.98
N SER A 18 8.43 -50.62 -18.38
CA SER A 18 8.00 -49.23 -18.39
C SER A 18 9.15 -48.40 -17.81
N PRO A 19 9.68 -47.38 -18.51
CA PRO A 19 10.62 -46.47 -17.89
C PRO A 19 9.92 -45.93 -16.66
N GLU A 20 10.47 -46.21 -15.47
CA GLU A 20 10.01 -45.57 -14.26
C GLU A 20 9.93 -44.08 -14.56
N ARG A 21 8.77 -43.51 -14.26
CA ARG A 21 8.43 -42.11 -14.53
C ARG A 21 9.69 -41.28 -14.32
N LEU A 22 10.30 -40.81 -15.41
CA LEU A 22 11.32 -39.79 -15.34
C LEU A 22 10.61 -38.60 -14.75
N THR A 23 10.64 -38.50 -13.42
CA THR A 23 10.29 -37.31 -12.70
C THR A 23 11.27 -36.28 -13.23
N GLY A 24 10.81 -35.46 -14.17
CA GLY A 24 11.55 -34.29 -14.61
C GLY A 24 11.78 -33.44 -13.37
N CYS A 25 12.95 -33.62 -12.74
CA CYS A 25 13.33 -32.92 -11.54
C CYS A 25 13.67 -31.48 -11.92
N GLY A 26 12.62 -30.68 -12.06
CA GLY A 26 12.69 -29.23 -12.13
C GLY A 26 13.38 -28.68 -13.39
N PRO A 27 13.23 -27.37 -13.63
CA PRO A 27 13.99 -26.71 -14.68
C PRO A 27 15.47 -26.66 -14.28
N PHE A 28 16.29 -27.46 -14.96
CA PHE A 28 17.74 -27.29 -14.92
C PHE A 28 18.09 -26.06 -15.78
N PHE A 29 18.09 -24.89 -15.16
CA PHE A 29 18.59 -23.70 -15.84
C PHE A 29 20.12 -23.74 -15.83
N GLU A 30 20.75 -23.79 -17.01
CA GLU A 30 22.22 -23.67 -17.15
C GLU A 30 22.76 -22.31 -16.69
N THR A 31 21.85 -21.36 -16.42
CA THR A 31 22.16 -20.00 -15.97
C THR A 31 21.30 -19.63 -14.77
N THR A 32 21.93 -18.99 -13.77
CA THR A 32 21.23 -18.48 -12.60
C THR A 32 20.39 -17.27 -12.98
N LEU A 33 19.07 -17.45 -13.08
CA LEU A 33 18.12 -16.37 -13.31
C LEU A 33 17.63 -15.80 -11.98
N PHE A 34 18.11 -14.62 -11.62
CA PHE A 34 17.63 -13.91 -10.45
C PHE A 34 16.30 -13.23 -10.76
N THR A 35 15.30 -13.46 -9.90
CA THR A 35 14.04 -12.72 -9.96
C THR A 35 13.85 -11.92 -8.69
N LEU A 36 13.38 -10.69 -8.88
CA LEU A 36 13.10 -9.79 -7.77
C LEU A 36 11.73 -10.13 -7.19
N LYS A 37 11.66 -10.33 -5.88
CA LYS A 37 10.43 -10.80 -5.23
C LYS A 37 9.40 -9.67 -5.05
N TYR A 38 9.87 -8.48 -4.69
CA TYR A 38 9.02 -7.38 -4.21
C TYR A 38 8.94 -6.17 -5.14
N HIS A 39 9.81 -6.07 -6.15
CA HIS A 39 9.80 -4.95 -7.09
C HIS A 39 10.09 -5.41 -8.53
N PRO A 40 9.67 -4.62 -9.54
CA PRO A 40 10.05 -4.83 -10.93
C PRO A 40 11.56 -4.72 -11.14
N THR A 41 12.02 -5.17 -12.30
CA THR A 41 13.41 -4.96 -12.73
C THR A 41 13.69 -3.47 -12.86
N PHE A 42 14.84 -3.03 -12.34
CA PHE A 42 15.32 -1.68 -12.55
C PHE A 42 15.74 -1.47 -14.01
N PRO A 43 15.59 -0.26 -14.56
CA PRO A 43 15.06 0.94 -13.91
C PRO A 43 13.51 1.00 -13.86
N LEU A 44 12.96 1.60 -12.80
CA LEU A 44 11.52 1.57 -12.50
C LEU A 44 10.68 2.49 -13.40
N ASP A 45 11.32 3.45 -14.07
CA ASP A 45 10.70 4.36 -15.04
C ASP A 45 10.01 3.60 -16.17
N GLN A 46 10.61 2.49 -16.62
CA GLN A 46 10.05 1.66 -17.67
C GLN A 46 8.73 1.00 -17.22
N TYR A 47 8.72 0.52 -15.98
CA TYR A 47 7.53 -0.09 -15.39
C TYR A 47 6.43 0.96 -15.18
N ALA A 48 6.79 2.15 -14.69
CA ALA A 48 5.87 3.29 -14.56
C ALA A 48 5.33 3.77 -15.93
N ALA A 49 6.10 3.61 -17.01
CA ALA A 49 5.69 3.88 -18.39
C ALA A 49 4.84 2.76 -19.03
N GLY A 50 4.48 1.71 -18.27
CA GLY A 50 3.61 0.63 -18.75
C GLY A 50 4.34 -0.54 -19.39
N ARG A 51 5.68 -0.58 -19.37
CA ARG A 51 6.44 -1.78 -19.75
C ARG A 51 6.47 -2.76 -18.57
N LEU A 52 5.33 -3.40 -18.31
CA LEU A 52 5.09 -4.16 -17.07
C LEU A 52 5.88 -5.48 -16.96
N GLY A 53 6.24 -6.12 -18.06
CA GLY A 53 6.84 -7.46 -18.02
C GLY A 53 5.95 -8.47 -17.28
N VAL A 54 6.52 -9.24 -16.35
CA VAL A 54 5.78 -10.22 -15.53
C VAL A 54 5.30 -9.58 -14.22
N VAL A 55 3.99 -9.37 -14.11
CA VAL A 55 3.36 -8.88 -12.88
C VAL A 55 3.18 -10.04 -11.90
N LYS A 56 3.85 -9.96 -10.75
CA LYS A 56 3.80 -10.97 -9.68
C LYS A 56 2.91 -10.48 -8.52
N PRO A 57 2.08 -11.34 -7.90
CA PRO A 57 1.27 -10.96 -6.73
C PRO A 57 2.09 -10.50 -5.51
N THR A 58 3.37 -10.86 -5.47
CA THR A 58 4.30 -10.53 -4.38
C THR A 58 4.93 -9.14 -4.50
N LEU A 59 4.69 -8.42 -5.60
CA LEU A 59 5.19 -7.06 -5.74
C LEU A 59 4.57 -6.14 -4.69
N TYR A 60 5.30 -5.11 -4.28
CA TYR A 60 4.74 -4.09 -3.41
C TYR A 60 3.53 -3.41 -4.06
N ARG A 61 2.67 -2.85 -3.20
CA ARG A 61 1.32 -2.43 -3.57
C ARG A 61 1.34 -1.29 -4.60
N GLU A 62 2.34 -0.43 -4.53
CA GLU A 62 2.61 0.63 -5.50
C GLU A 62 2.80 0.07 -6.92
N PHE A 63 3.59 -0.99 -7.07
CA PHE A 63 3.82 -1.62 -8.38
C PHE A 63 2.59 -2.37 -8.87
N LEU A 64 1.87 -3.06 -7.96
CA LEU A 64 0.60 -3.69 -8.31
C LEU A 64 -0.44 -2.66 -8.77
N PHE A 65 -0.46 -1.48 -8.17
CA PHE A 65 -1.35 -0.38 -8.58
C PHE A 65 -1.02 0.12 -9.99
N VAL A 66 0.26 0.34 -10.31
CA VAL A 66 0.69 0.69 -11.67
C VAL A 66 0.26 -0.40 -12.67
N GLY A 67 0.53 -1.67 -12.36
CA GLY A 67 0.11 -2.79 -13.20
C GLY A 67 -1.41 -2.81 -13.42
N TYR A 68 -2.19 -2.64 -12.37
CA TYR A 68 -3.65 -2.54 -12.44
C TYR A 68 -4.13 -1.40 -13.35
N ARG A 69 -3.53 -0.20 -13.25
CA ARG A 69 -3.88 0.97 -14.06
C ARG A 69 -3.74 0.68 -15.56
N TYR A 70 -2.58 0.17 -15.96
CA TYR A 70 -2.31 -0.17 -17.37
C TYR A 70 -3.15 -1.36 -17.85
N LEU A 71 -3.33 -2.41 -17.05
CA LEU A 71 -4.17 -3.56 -17.41
C LEU A 71 -5.66 -3.21 -17.48
N SER A 72 -6.09 -2.16 -16.78
CA SER A 72 -7.47 -1.64 -16.81
C SER A 72 -7.69 -0.57 -17.88
N ALA A 73 -6.77 -0.43 -18.84
CA ALA A 73 -6.80 0.58 -19.90
C ALA A 73 -6.93 2.03 -19.39
N LYS A 74 -6.39 2.31 -18.20
CA LYS A 74 -6.31 3.64 -17.59
C LYS A 74 -4.84 3.97 -17.28
N PRO A 75 -4.04 4.28 -18.31
CA PRO A 75 -2.60 4.55 -18.12
C PRO A 75 -2.39 5.75 -17.19
N MET A 76 -1.20 5.81 -16.60
CA MET A 76 -0.83 6.91 -15.72
C MET A 76 -0.54 8.18 -16.51
N THR A 77 -0.89 9.35 -15.98
CA THR A 77 -0.46 10.64 -16.54
C THR A 77 1.01 10.92 -16.24
N GLU A 78 1.61 11.92 -16.88
CA GLU A 78 2.99 12.30 -16.60
C GLU A 78 3.18 12.69 -15.12
N GLU A 79 2.23 13.46 -14.59
CA GLU A 79 2.24 13.95 -13.21
C GLU A 79 2.13 12.79 -12.22
N GLU A 80 1.24 11.83 -12.52
CA GLU A 80 1.10 10.61 -11.71
C GLU A 80 2.39 9.78 -11.73
N ARG A 81 3.06 9.67 -12.88
CA ARG A 81 4.34 8.93 -12.99
C ARG A 81 5.46 9.62 -12.23
N ALA A 82 5.56 10.95 -12.31
CA ALA A 82 6.55 11.74 -11.58
C ALA A 82 6.39 11.61 -10.06
N SER A 83 5.15 11.40 -9.57
CA SER A 83 4.88 11.14 -8.15
C SER A 83 5.48 9.83 -7.64
N LEU A 84 5.68 8.83 -8.50
CA LEU A 84 6.29 7.54 -8.13
C LEU A 84 7.81 7.64 -7.95
N SER A 85 8.45 8.62 -8.61
CA SER A 85 9.89 8.87 -8.51
C SER A 85 10.27 9.73 -7.31
N GLN A 86 9.29 10.33 -6.64
CA GLN A 86 9.54 11.02 -5.39
C GLN A 86 9.96 9.98 -4.35
N PRO A 87 11.05 10.22 -3.59
CA PRO A 87 11.33 9.42 -2.41
C PRO A 87 10.03 9.36 -1.62
N SER A 88 9.57 8.15 -1.27
CA SER A 88 8.47 8.04 -0.32
C SER A 88 8.82 8.93 0.86
N PRO A 89 7.94 9.86 1.28
CA PRO A 89 8.21 10.67 2.45
C PRO A 89 8.64 9.73 3.57
N PRO A 90 9.66 10.11 4.37
CA PRO A 90 10.21 9.24 5.40
C PRO A 90 9.06 8.56 6.11
N GLY A 91 9.14 7.22 6.16
CA GLY A 91 8.17 6.42 6.87
C GLY A 91 8.03 7.02 8.26
N PRO A 92 6.85 7.03 8.86
CA PRO A 92 6.62 7.97 9.95
C PRO A 92 7.50 7.79 11.18
N ALA A 93 8.02 6.57 11.41
CA ALA A 93 9.05 6.31 12.41
C ALA A 93 10.36 7.10 12.14
N GLN A 94 10.72 7.27 10.86
CA GLN A 94 11.86 8.07 10.41
C GLN A 94 11.54 9.57 10.50
N ALA A 95 10.29 9.97 10.24
CA ALA A 95 9.83 11.35 10.35
C ALA A 95 9.73 11.83 11.83
N GLU A 96 9.31 10.94 12.73
CA GLU A 96 9.28 11.14 14.18
C GLU A 96 10.70 11.15 14.76
N ALA A 97 11.59 10.25 14.32
CA ALA A 97 13.01 10.25 14.69
C ALA A 97 13.76 11.49 14.19
N ALA A 98 13.36 12.07 13.04
CA ALA A 98 13.94 13.29 12.51
C ALA A 98 13.44 14.57 13.21
N GLY A 99 12.45 14.47 14.11
CA GLY A 99 11.89 15.59 14.86
C GLY A 99 11.30 16.73 14.01
N SER A 100 11.18 16.53 12.70
CA SER A 100 10.94 17.60 11.72
C SER A 100 9.55 17.56 11.10
N HIS A 101 8.78 16.50 11.32
CA HIS A 101 7.47 16.33 10.73
C HIS A 101 6.38 16.42 11.79
N ASP A 102 5.80 17.61 11.92
CA ASP A 102 4.57 17.86 12.68
C ASP A 102 3.41 18.08 11.69
N PRO A 103 2.92 17.01 11.02
CA PRO A 103 1.93 17.13 9.96
C PRO A 103 0.58 17.65 10.47
N PHE A 104 0.36 17.63 11.78
CA PHE A 104 -0.87 18.08 12.41
C PHE A 104 -0.82 19.53 12.86
N ARG A 105 0.35 20.20 12.82
CA ARG A 105 0.49 21.62 13.20
C ARG A 105 -0.45 22.52 12.39
N VAL A 106 -0.53 22.32 11.07
CA VAL A 106 -1.42 23.08 10.19
C VAL A 106 -2.88 23.00 10.64
N TRP A 107 -3.30 21.85 11.18
CA TRP A 107 -4.63 21.68 11.74
C TRP A 107 -4.78 22.38 13.09
N LEU A 108 -3.78 22.27 13.97
CA LEU A 108 -3.82 22.92 15.29
C LEU A 108 -3.89 24.44 15.16
N ASP A 109 -3.11 25.03 14.26
CA ASP A 109 -3.10 26.47 13.99
C ASP A 109 -4.44 26.94 13.42
N ALA A 110 -5.02 26.19 12.48
CA ALA A 110 -6.35 26.49 11.94
C ALA A 110 -7.44 26.40 13.01
N ARG A 111 -7.37 25.38 13.88
CA ARG A 111 -8.31 25.16 14.98
C ARG A 111 -8.23 26.24 16.05
N ALA A 112 -7.03 26.76 16.34
CA ALA A 112 -6.82 27.80 17.34
C ALA A 112 -7.60 29.10 17.04
N ARG A 113 -8.02 29.30 15.80
CA ARG A 113 -8.87 30.44 15.39
C ARG A 113 -10.32 30.33 15.89
N ILE A 114 -10.73 29.17 16.40
CA ILE A 114 -12.09 28.93 16.90
C ILE A 114 -12.09 29.07 18.43
N ALA A 115 -12.75 30.11 18.92
CA ALA A 115 -12.86 30.37 20.35
C ALA A 115 -13.68 29.29 21.09
N GLY A 116 -13.30 29.02 22.34
CA GLY A 116 -14.04 28.13 23.25
C GLY A 116 -13.80 26.63 23.04
N LEU A 117 -12.82 26.25 22.23
CA LEU A 117 -12.42 24.85 22.08
C LEU A 117 -11.29 24.48 23.06
N PRO A 118 -11.31 23.27 23.67
CA PRO A 118 -10.24 22.83 24.56
C PRO A 118 -8.93 22.69 23.80
N ALA A 119 -7.79 22.98 24.44
CA ALA A 119 -6.48 22.77 23.85
C ALA A 119 -6.28 21.28 23.50
N VAL A 120 -5.76 21.01 22.30
CA VAL A 120 -5.38 19.66 21.87
C VAL A 120 -3.87 19.68 21.68
N THR A 121 -3.15 19.04 22.60
CA THR A 121 -1.67 19.02 22.60
C THR A 121 -1.10 17.76 21.98
N GLN A 122 -1.92 16.72 21.79
CA GLN A 122 -1.47 15.44 21.23
C GLN A 122 -2.45 14.95 20.16
N VAL A 123 -1.93 14.80 18.95
CA VAL A 123 -2.63 14.19 17.82
C VAL A 123 -1.93 12.90 17.48
N SER A 124 -2.66 11.79 17.52
CA SER A 124 -2.09 10.48 17.24
C SER A 124 -2.15 10.18 15.74
N VAL A 125 -1.00 10.33 15.07
CA VAL A 125 -0.83 10.00 13.64
C VAL A 125 -0.84 8.47 13.44
N PHE A 126 -0.42 7.72 14.46
CA PHE A 126 -0.34 6.26 14.47
C PHE A 126 -1.41 5.62 15.33
N ARG A 127 -1.95 4.50 14.86
CA ARG A 127 -2.78 3.62 15.69
C ARG A 127 -2.05 2.30 15.89
N LYS A 128 -1.99 1.84 17.14
CA LYS A 128 -1.47 0.51 17.46
C LYS A 128 -2.38 -0.58 16.90
N LEU A 129 -1.78 -1.65 16.39
CA LEU A 129 -2.51 -2.82 15.95
C LEU A 129 -3.09 -3.54 17.18
N PRO A 130 -4.39 -3.89 17.21
CA PRO A 130 -4.97 -4.60 18.34
C PRO A 130 -4.21 -5.91 18.62
N GLY A 131 -3.75 -6.11 19.86
CA GLY A 131 -2.98 -7.28 20.27
C GLY A 131 -1.47 -7.21 19.99
N SER A 132 -0.95 -6.06 19.55
CA SER A 132 0.48 -5.84 19.37
C SER A 132 0.93 -4.50 19.96
N ASP A 133 1.97 -4.52 20.80
CA ASP A 133 2.50 -3.31 21.42
C ASP A 133 3.48 -2.53 20.55
N TRP A 134 4.04 -3.21 19.54
CA TRP A 134 5.15 -2.75 18.71
C TRP A 134 4.76 -2.45 17.27
N GLN A 135 3.57 -2.87 16.85
CA GLN A 135 3.09 -2.63 15.50
C GLN A 135 2.04 -1.52 15.50
N SER A 136 2.25 -0.54 14.63
CA SER A 136 1.31 0.54 14.38
C SER A 136 1.08 0.71 12.89
N TYR A 137 -0.03 1.34 12.54
CA TYR A 137 -0.34 1.75 11.18
C TYR A 137 -0.72 3.23 11.17
N VAL A 138 -0.53 3.88 10.03
CA VAL A 138 -0.93 5.28 9.86
C VAL A 138 -2.44 5.38 10.02
N ASN A 139 -2.88 6.13 11.03
CA ASN A 139 -4.29 6.39 11.31
C ASN A 139 -4.79 7.57 10.48
N CYS A 140 -3.99 8.63 10.38
CA CYS A 140 -4.29 9.83 9.59
C CYS A 140 -3.05 10.23 8.80
N ASN A 141 -3.18 10.29 7.48
CA ASN A 141 -2.12 10.82 6.60
C ASN A 141 -2.04 12.34 6.73
N ASP A 142 -0.88 12.91 6.38
CA ASP A 142 -0.63 14.36 6.44
C ASP A 142 -1.66 15.18 5.64
N ASP A 143 -2.02 14.69 4.45
CA ASP A 143 -3.03 15.29 3.59
C ASP A 143 -4.40 15.40 4.26
N ALA A 144 -4.71 14.51 5.20
CA ALA A 144 -5.97 14.60 5.96
C ALA A 144 -5.98 15.86 6.85
N PHE A 145 -4.84 16.23 7.44
CA PHE A 145 -4.72 17.46 8.23
C PHE A 145 -4.77 18.70 7.35
N GLN A 146 -4.10 18.67 6.20
CA GLN A 146 -4.16 19.77 5.22
C GLN A 146 -5.58 20.00 4.69
N ASN A 147 -6.28 18.93 4.30
CA ASN A 147 -7.64 19.01 3.79
C ASN A 147 -8.63 19.49 4.87
N ALA A 148 -8.45 19.07 6.12
CA ALA A 148 -9.27 19.55 7.22
C ALA A 148 -9.04 21.05 7.50
N ALA A 149 -7.80 21.53 7.45
CA ALA A 149 -7.48 22.95 7.60
C ALA A 149 -8.13 23.77 6.48
N LYS A 150 -7.96 23.37 5.21
CA LYS A 150 -8.61 24.01 4.05
C LYS A 150 -10.14 24.02 4.16
N THR A 151 -10.71 22.92 4.65
CA THR A 151 -12.16 22.82 4.85
C THR A 151 -12.64 23.76 5.96
N LEU A 152 -11.88 23.88 7.05
CA LEU A 152 -12.19 24.82 8.13
C LEU A 152 -12.13 26.26 7.63
N GLU A 153 -11.11 26.63 6.86
CA GLU A 153 -11.00 27.96 6.26
C GLU A 153 -12.20 28.29 5.38
N ARG A 154 -12.63 27.36 4.52
CA ARG A 154 -13.83 27.55 3.69
C ARG A 154 -15.09 27.74 4.53
N ARG A 155 -15.23 26.97 5.62
CA ARG A 155 -16.35 27.10 6.57
C ARG A 155 -16.33 28.44 7.30
N LEU A 156 -15.15 28.91 7.70
CA LEU A 156 -14.97 30.23 8.32
C LEU A 156 -15.36 31.36 7.36
N GLN A 157 -14.97 31.27 6.09
CA GLN A 157 -15.35 32.24 5.06
C GLN A 157 -16.86 32.25 4.78
N THR A 158 -17.51 31.09 4.84
CA THR A 158 -18.93 30.94 4.51
C THR A 158 -19.85 31.31 5.67
N PHE A 159 -19.51 30.88 6.89
CA PHE A 159 -20.40 30.95 8.05
C PHE A 159 -19.89 31.84 9.19
N GLY A 160 -18.60 32.19 9.19
CA GLY A 160 -17.96 32.90 10.30
C GLY A 160 -17.51 31.99 11.45
N ALA A 161 -16.60 32.49 12.28
CA ALA A 161 -15.97 31.72 13.36
C ALA A 161 -16.90 31.42 14.56
N GLU A 162 -17.93 32.23 14.75
CA GLU A 162 -18.87 32.09 15.86
C GLU A 162 -20.03 31.14 15.55
N HIS A 163 -20.17 30.72 14.29
CA HIS A 163 -21.29 29.89 13.88
C HIS A 163 -21.25 28.52 14.57
N PRO A 164 -22.33 28.09 15.26
CA PRO A 164 -22.33 26.87 16.07
C PRO A 164 -22.04 25.61 15.24
N GLY A 165 -22.45 25.58 13.98
CA GLY A 165 -22.15 24.49 13.05
C GLY A 165 -20.66 24.35 12.70
N VAL A 166 -19.90 25.45 12.73
CA VAL A 166 -18.44 25.39 12.52
C VAL A 166 -17.77 24.78 13.74
N ARG A 167 -18.15 25.23 14.94
CA ARG A 167 -17.66 24.66 16.20
C ARG A 167 -17.97 23.17 16.33
N ALA A 168 -19.22 22.76 16.05
CA ALA A 168 -19.63 21.36 16.09
C ALA A 168 -18.84 20.49 15.10
N TRP A 169 -18.57 21.01 13.90
CA TRP A 169 -17.76 20.29 12.91
C TRP A 169 -16.31 20.08 13.38
N VAL A 170 -15.68 21.08 14.00
CA VAL A 170 -14.32 20.95 14.54
C VAL A 170 -14.27 19.91 15.67
N GLN A 171 -15.26 19.92 16.57
CA GLN A 171 -15.37 18.91 17.64
C GLN A 171 -15.53 17.49 17.08
N ALA A 172 -16.26 17.33 15.96
CA ALA A 172 -16.37 16.05 15.28
C ALA A 172 -15.02 15.59 14.67
N GLN A 173 -14.22 16.50 14.11
CA GLN A 173 -12.87 16.19 13.63
C GLN A 173 -11.96 15.71 14.77
N ASP A 174 -12.02 16.37 15.94
CA ASP A 174 -11.25 15.97 17.11
C ASP A 174 -11.67 14.58 17.62
N THR A 175 -12.95 14.27 17.56
CA THR A 175 -13.51 12.96 17.95
C THR A 175 -13.01 11.86 17.02
N ALA A 176 -13.10 12.03 15.71
CA ALA A 176 -12.60 11.01 14.77
C ALA A 176 -11.11 10.67 15.00
N ARG A 177 -10.33 11.65 15.49
CA ARG A 177 -8.88 11.55 15.70
C ARG A 177 -8.49 11.09 17.11
N ARG A 178 -9.36 11.32 18.11
CA ARG A 178 -9.10 11.00 19.53
C ARG A 178 -9.37 9.52 19.87
N PHE A 179 -10.25 8.82 19.16
CA PHE A 179 -10.86 7.61 19.74
C PHE A 179 -10.02 6.32 19.57
N PRO A 180 -9.58 5.68 20.68
CA PRO A 180 -8.95 4.36 20.66
C PRO A 180 -9.95 3.20 20.53
N ARG A 181 -11.27 3.45 20.55
CA ARG A 181 -12.32 2.41 20.59
C ARG A 181 -13.45 2.62 19.58
N LEU A 182 -13.13 2.80 18.30
CA LEU A 182 -14.13 2.62 17.25
C LEU A 182 -13.77 1.37 16.42
N PRO A 183 -14.68 0.40 16.29
CA PRO A 183 -14.54 -0.63 15.29
C PRO A 183 -14.80 0.04 13.93
N LYS A 184 -13.76 0.08 13.08
CA LYS A 184 -13.71 0.62 11.70
C LYS A 184 -13.20 2.06 11.58
N PRO A 185 -12.39 2.36 10.53
CA PRO A 185 -11.80 3.68 10.33
C PRO A 185 -12.90 4.67 9.93
N VAL A 186 -13.13 5.68 10.75
CA VAL A 186 -13.86 6.87 10.35
C VAL A 186 -12.84 7.98 10.13
N CYS A 187 -12.05 7.84 9.06
CA CYS A 187 -11.62 9.04 8.36
C CYS A 187 -12.89 9.66 7.78
N PRO A 188 -13.22 10.94 8.07
CA PRO A 188 -14.32 11.60 7.37
C PRO A 188 -14.02 11.46 5.87
N ARG A 189 -14.98 10.84 5.16
CA ARG A 189 -14.84 10.45 3.75
C ARG A 189 -14.34 11.62 2.92
N CYS A 190 -13.43 11.31 1.99
CA CYS A 190 -13.07 12.13 0.85
C CYS A 190 -14.31 12.63 0.09
#